data_AF-A0A933AWL2-F1
#
_entry.id   AF-A0A933AWL2-F1
#
_cell.length_a   1.000
_cell.length_b   1.000
_cell.length_c   1.000
_cell.angle_alpha   90.00
_cell.angle_beta   90.00
_cell.angle_gamma   90.00
#
_symmetry.space_group_name_H-M   'P 1'
#
loop_
_entity.id
_entity.type
_entity.pdbx_description
1 polymer ?
#
loop_
_entity_poly.entity_id
_entity_poly.type
_entity_poly.pdbx_seq_one_letter_code
_entity_poly.pdbx_strand_id
1 'polypeptide(L)'
;MPSPEDVRQLLAQAESFIRDATREVLGKDLEEISIASLIKNERARRHLEAADEALLGRDFSTATVEASLSFSVGWQDFRALNIREQPWNDDIGRAIVEGIGKAARDAVRFGDDESLRKFVHSFDRNLQSSRITHSFQQLLEPIQLARHGIPLEEYARFQEVTPGLIWTINSEEPDVHKPRDWAPTQSDAIFAFDFACSALLKLQRDAGDNGHQKI
;
A
#
# COMPACT_ATOMS: atom_id res chain seq x y z
N MET A 1 -26.14 22.57 25.58
CA MET A 1 -24.87 22.43 24.83
C MET A 1 -23.74 22.85 25.75
N PRO A 2 -22.62 22.11 25.78
CA PRO A 2 -21.44 22.52 26.55
C PRO A 2 -20.93 23.88 26.03
N SER A 3 -20.39 24.70 26.92
CA SER A 3 -19.77 25.96 26.52
C SER A 3 -18.43 25.68 25.82
N PRO A 4 -17.93 26.60 24.97
CA PRO A 4 -16.58 26.48 24.40
C PRO A 4 -15.48 26.33 25.45
N GLU A 5 -15.70 26.86 26.66
CA GLU A 5 -14.76 26.75 27.78
C GLU A 5 -14.76 25.33 28.38
N ASP A 6 -15.94 24.73 28.58
CA ASP A 6 -16.07 23.33 29.02
C ASP A 6 -15.37 22.38 28.03
N VAL A 7 -15.52 22.62 26.72
CA VAL A 7 -14.85 21.82 25.68
C VAL A 7 -13.33 21.95 25.77
N ARG A 8 -12.80 23.16 25.97
CA ARG A 8 -11.34 23.35 26.12
C ARG A 8 -10.80 22.68 27.37
N GLN A 9 -11.52 22.77 28.49
CA GLN A 9 -11.11 22.14 29.75
C GLN A 9 -11.10 20.62 29.63
N LEU A 10 -12.12 20.03 29.00
CA LEU A 10 -12.17 18.60 28.70
C LEU A 10 -11.04 18.16 27.78
N LEU A 11 -10.72 18.93 26.74
CA LEU A 11 -9.58 18.63 25.84
C LEU A 11 -8.25 18.66 26.59
N ALA A 12 -8.02 19.66 27.44
CA ALA A 12 -6.80 19.76 28.24
C ALA A 12 -6.67 18.59 29.23
N GLN A 13 -7.77 18.19 29.88
CA GLN A 13 -7.79 17.03 30.77
C GLN A 13 -7.54 15.72 30.03
N ALA A 14 -8.17 15.54 28.86
CA ALA A 14 -7.95 14.37 28.01
C ALA A 14 -6.50 14.31 27.52
N GLU A 15 -5.92 15.44 27.12
CA GLU A 15 -4.51 15.51 26.71
C GLU A 15 -3.57 15.14 27.86
N SER A 16 -3.76 15.72 29.06
CA SER A 16 -2.97 15.39 30.25
C SER A 16 -3.09 13.89 30.59
N PHE A 17 -4.31 13.35 30.57
CA PHE A 17 -4.55 11.94 30.83
C PHE A 17 -3.82 11.03 29.82
N ILE A 18 -3.91 11.35 28.52
CA ILE A 18 -3.21 10.58 27.48
C ILE A 18 -1.71 10.64 27.70
N ARG A 19 -1.15 11.81 28.01
CA ARG A 19 0.29 11.99 28.28
C ARG A 19 0.75 11.18 29.48
N ASP A 20 0.02 11.26 30.60
CA ASP A 20 0.37 10.53 31.82
C ASP A 20 0.28 9.01 31.61
N ALA A 21 -0.80 8.54 30.98
CA ALA A 21 -0.98 7.12 30.66
C ALA A 21 0.10 6.60 29.70
N THR A 22 0.48 7.42 28.71
CA THR A 22 1.52 7.10 27.74
C THR A 22 2.89 6.97 28.44
N ARG A 23 3.23 7.94 29.29
CA ARG A 23 4.47 7.93 30.08
C ARG A 23 4.52 6.73 31.04
N GLU A 24 3.41 6.41 31.68
CA GLU A 24 3.32 5.28 32.61
C GLU A 24 3.46 3.92 31.90
N VAL A 25 2.81 3.73 30.75
CA VAL A 25 2.82 2.45 30.01
C VAL A 25 4.09 2.25 29.19
N LEU A 26 4.58 3.30 28.53
CA LEU A 26 5.68 3.20 27.57
C LEU A 26 7.02 3.71 28.11
N GLY A 27 7.03 4.39 29.26
CA GLY A 27 8.23 4.99 29.85
C GLY A 27 8.83 6.13 29.02
N LYS A 28 8.04 6.72 28.12
CA LYS A 28 8.43 7.76 27.17
C LYS A 28 7.42 8.91 27.17
N ASP A 29 7.88 10.11 26.88
CA ASP A 29 6.98 11.23 26.64
C ASP A 29 6.21 11.04 25.32
N LEU A 30 4.99 11.61 25.24
CA LEU A 30 4.16 11.48 24.05
C LEU A 30 4.87 12.04 22.80
N GLU A 31 5.67 13.10 22.98
CA GLU A 31 6.53 13.70 21.96
C GLU A 31 7.66 12.79 21.48
N GLU A 32 8.07 11.81 22.28
CA GLU A 32 9.16 10.88 21.95
C GLU A 32 8.66 9.63 21.22
N ILE A 33 7.34 9.47 21.09
CA ILE A 33 6.74 8.32 20.41
C ILE A 33 6.47 8.70 18.96
N SER A 34 7.43 8.35 18.10
CA SER A 34 7.20 8.36 16.65
C SER A 34 6.14 7.31 16.30
N ILE A 35 5.18 7.67 15.44
CA ILE A 35 4.17 6.74 14.90
C ILE A 35 4.85 5.54 14.23
N ALA A 36 6.05 5.75 13.65
CA ALA A 36 6.89 4.70 13.09
C ALA A 36 7.14 3.54 14.07
N SER A 37 7.31 3.85 15.36
CA SER A 37 7.59 2.85 16.40
C SER A 37 6.45 1.86 16.63
N LEU A 38 5.23 2.21 16.20
CA LEU A 38 4.02 1.36 16.30
C LEU A 38 3.94 0.32 15.17
N ILE A 39 4.83 0.40 14.17
CA ILE A 39 4.91 -0.57 13.09
C ILE A 39 5.63 -1.83 13.57
N LYS A 40 4.93 -2.97 13.54
CA LYS A 40 5.41 -4.30 13.96
C LYS A 40 6.41 -4.89 12.98
N ASN A 41 6.25 -4.59 11.69
CA ASN A 41 7.19 -5.03 10.68
C ASN A 41 8.52 -4.27 10.84
N GLU A 42 9.57 -4.96 11.29
CA GLU A 42 10.86 -4.34 11.61
C GLU A 42 11.50 -3.65 10.40
N ARG A 43 11.37 -4.23 9.20
CA ARG A 43 11.95 -3.67 7.98
C ARG A 43 11.23 -2.38 7.57
N ALA A 44 9.90 -2.42 7.53
CA ALA A 44 9.09 -1.23 7.25
C ALA A 44 9.28 -0.14 8.32
N ARG A 45 9.40 -0.52 9.60
CA ARG A 45 9.68 0.41 10.69
C ARG A 45 11.01 1.14 10.51
N ARG A 46 12.10 0.42 10.19
CA ARG A 46 13.42 1.04 9.96
C ARG A 46 13.36 2.13 8.88
N HIS A 47 12.65 1.87 7.78
CA HIS A 47 12.46 2.86 6.73
C HIS A 47 11.62 4.06 7.22
N LEU A 48 10.57 3.87 8.03
CA LEU A 48 9.84 5.01 8.59
C LEU A 48 10.66 5.81 9.58
N GLU A 49 11.47 5.18 10.42
CA GLU A 49 12.39 5.88 11.33
C GLU A 49 13.39 6.72 10.52
N ALA A 50 13.97 6.16 9.44
CA ALA A 50 14.84 6.92 8.53
C ALA A 50 14.09 8.08 7.83
N ALA A 51 12.82 7.88 7.46
CA ALA A 51 11.99 8.92 6.86
C ALA A 51 11.72 10.08 7.84
N ASP A 52 11.44 9.75 9.11
CA ASP A 52 11.21 10.72 10.20
C ASP A 52 12.47 11.55 10.47
N GLU A 53 13.62 10.89 10.59
CA GLU A 53 14.93 11.56 10.72
C GLU A 53 15.22 12.50 9.54
N ALA A 54 14.93 12.05 8.31
CA ALA A 54 15.11 12.86 7.11
C ALA A 54 14.16 14.08 7.08
N LEU A 55 12.91 13.94 7.55
CA LEU A 55 11.97 15.06 7.69
C LEU A 55 12.50 16.12 8.67
N LEU A 56 13.00 15.69 9.83
CA LEU A 56 13.63 16.59 10.81
C LEU A 56 14.86 17.30 10.23
N GLY A 57 15.65 16.58 9.42
CA GLY A 57 16.80 17.09 8.69
C GLY A 57 16.48 17.96 7.46
N ARG A 58 15.19 18.11 7.11
CA ARG A 58 14.71 18.78 5.88
C ARG A 58 15.22 18.15 4.58
N ASP A 59 15.59 16.87 4.60
CA ASP A 59 15.89 16.08 3.40
C ASP A 59 14.61 15.41 2.89
N PHE A 60 13.80 16.19 2.18
CA PHE A 60 12.49 15.74 1.67
C PHE A 60 12.60 14.62 0.63
N SER A 61 13.70 14.58 -0.13
CA SER A 61 13.94 13.51 -1.10
C SER A 61 14.12 12.18 -0.37
N THR A 62 15.03 12.13 0.60
CA THR A 62 15.27 10.90 1.37
C THR A 62 14.02 10.50 2.15
N ALA A 63 13.34 11.44 2.80
CA ALA A 63 12.09 11.16 3.51
C ALA A 63 11.04 10.49 2.61
N THR A 64 10.85 11.00 1.39
CA THR A 64 9.84 10.45 0.47
C THR A 64 10.25 9.08 -0.09
N VAL A 65 11.55 8.84 -0.33
CA VAL A 65 12.07 7.52 -0.72
C VAL A 65 11.82 6.50 0.38
N GLU A 66 12.22 6.82 1.60
CA GLU A 66 12.15 5.91 2.74
C GLU A 66 10.69 5.61 3.12
N ALA A 67 9.79 6.60 3.07
CA ALA A 67 8.34 6.35 3.22
C ALA A 67 7.79 5.39 2.14
N SER A 68 8.23 5.55 0.88
CA SER A 68 7.87 4.64 -0.21
C SER A 68 8.37 3.22 0.01
N LEU A 69 9.64 3.08 0.43
CA LEU A 69 10.25 1.79 0.74
C LEU A 69 9.50 1.10 1.88
N SER A 70 9.19 1.83 2.96
CA SER A 70 8.44 1.32 4.10
C SER A 70 7.10 0.73 3.69
N PHE A 71 6.28 1.52 2.97
CA PHE A 71 4.98 1.07 2.53
C PHE A 71 5.09 -0.17 1.61
N SER A 72 6.01 -0.14 0.65
CA SER A 72 6.23 -1.25 -0.29
C SER A 72 6.62 -2.56 0.42
N VAL A 73 7.58 -2.49 1.35
CA VAL A 73 8.03 -3.64 2.15
C VAL A 73 6.89 -4.17 3.02
N GLY A 74 6.22 -3.28 3.76
CA GLY A 74 5.14 -3.70 4.65
C GLY A 74 3.92 -4.25 3.90
N TRP A 75 3.59 -3.71 2.73
CA TRP A 75 2.55 -4.25 1.86
C TRP A 75 2.91 -5.62 1.30
N GLN A 76 4.15 -5.82 0.84
CA GLN A 76 4.61 -7.11 0.35
C GLN A 76 4.55 -8.19 1.45
N ASP A 77 5.02 -7.88 2.65
CA ASP A 77 4.99 -8.81 3.78
C ASP A 77 3.56 -9.12 4.22
N PHE A 78 2.67 -8.11 4.26
CA PHE A 78 1.24 -8.32 4.50
C PHE A 78 0.63 -9.27 3.46
N ARG A 79 0.93 -9.06 2.17
CA ARG A 79 0.45 -9.94 1.09
C ARG A 79 0.97 -11.37 1.23
N ALA A 80 2.23 -11.54 1.64
CA ALA A 80 2.85 -12.84 1.86
C ALA A 80 2.21 -13.61 3.02
N LEU A 81 1.81 -12.92 4.10
CA LEU A 81 1.08 -13.52 5.21
C LEU A 81 -0.35 -13.92 4.83
N ASN A 82 -0.98 -13.16 3.94
CA ASN A 82 -2.37 -13.35 3.51
C ASN A 82 -2.52 -14.14 2.20
N ILE A 83 -1.52 -14.93 1.80
CA ILE A 83 -1.58 -15.75 0.56
C ILE A 83 -2.84 -16.63 0.50
N ARG A 84 -3.34 -17.12 1.64
CA ARG A 84 -4.57 -17.93 1.70
C ARG A 84 -5.85 -17.15 1.42
N GLU A 85 -5.82 -15.81 1.53
CA GLU A 85 -6.93 -14.90 1.22
C GLU A 85 -6.82 -14.26 -0.17
N GLN A 86 -5.78 -14.59 -0.94
CA GLN A 86 -5.64 -14.19 -2.33
C GLN A 86 -6.44 -14.98 -3.40
N PRO A 87 -7.34 -15.97 -3.12
CA PRO A 87 -8.13 -16.61 -4.18
C PRO A 87 -8.85 -15.60 -5.06
N TRP A 88 -9.37 -14.53 -4.46
CA TRP A 88 -10.11 -13.51 -5.19
C TRP A 88 -9.30 -12.78 -6.27
N ASN A 89 -8.00 -12.51 -6.04
CA ASN A 89 -7.18 -11.82 -7.04
C ASN A 89 -6.88 -12.71 -8.24
N ASP A 90 -6.53 -13.96 -7.96
CA ASP A 90 -6.26 -14.95 -8.99
C ASP A 90 -7.55 -15.31 -9.74
N ASP A 91 -8.68 -15.38 -9.03
CA ASP A 91 -9.98 -15.66 -9.61
C ASP A 91 -10.51 -14.49 -10.45
N ILE A 92 -10.32 -13.24 -10.01
CA ILE A 92 -10.68 -12.06 -10.82
C ILE A 92 -9.76 -11.91 -12.01
N GLY A 93 -8.45 -12.00 -11.82
CA GLY A 93 -7.49 -11.95 -12.91
C GLY A 93 -7.81 -13.02 -13.95
N ARG A 94 -8.07 -14.25 -13.50
CA ARG A 94 -8.50 -15.36 -14.37
C ARG A 94 -9.84 -15.07 -15.03
N ALA A 95 -10.86 -14.60 -14.30
CA ALA A 95 -12.18 -14.31 -14.85
C ALA A 95 -12.13 -13.20 -15.91
N ILE A 96 -11.31 -12.16 -15.71
CA ILE A 96 -11.09 -11.10 -16.71
C ILE A 96 -10.41 -11.68 -17.95
N VAL A 97 -9.32 -12.44 -17.78
CA VAL A 97 -8.58 -13.05 -18.89
C VAL A 97 -9.47 -14.03 -19.66
N GLU A 98 -10.23 -14.89 -18.96
CA GLU A 98 -11.20 -15.81 -19.54
C GLU A 98 -12.33 -15.07 -20.27
N GLY A 99 -12.83 -13.97 -19.69
CA GLY A 99 -13.86 -13.12 -20.29
C GLY A 99 -13.39 -12.49 -21.61
N ILE A 100 -12.16 -11.96 -21.64
CA ILE A 100 -11.54 -11.40 -22.84
C ILE A 100 -11.34 -12.49 -23.90
N GLY A 101 -10.79 -13.65 -23.51
CA GLY A 101 -10.61 -14.79 -24.41
C GLY A 101 -11.93 -15.30 -24.99
N LYS A 102 -12.98 -15.37 -24.16
CA LYS A 102 -14.34 -15.73 -24.60
C LYS A 102 -14.90 -14.72 -25.58
N ALA A 103 -14.83 -13.43 -25.28
CA ALA A 103 -15.30 -12.37 -26.17
C ALA A 103 -14.57 -12.41 -27.52
N ALA A 104 -13.25 -12.63 -27.52
CA ALA A 104 -12.46 -12.79 -28.73
C ALA A 104 -12.93 -14.00 -29.56
N ARG A 105 -13.16 -15.16 -28.95
CA ARG A 105 -13.67 -16.36 -29.63
C ARG A 105 -15.08 -16.16 -30.19
N ASP A 106 -15.97 -15.53 -29.43
CA ASP A 106 -17.35 -15.26 -29.86
C ASP A 106 -17.39 -14.26 -31.03
N ALA A 107 -16.45 -13.30 -31.11
CA ALA A 107 -16.37 -12.36 -32.23
C ALA A 107 -16.06 -13.04 -33.59
N VAL A 108 -15.38 -14.19 -33.59
CA VAL A 108 -15.04 -14.92 -34.84
C VAL A 108 -16.07 -16.00 -35.21
N ARG A 109 -17.06 -16.28 -34.35
CA ARG A 109 -18.08 -17.30 -34.62
C ARG A 109 -18.97 -16.97 -35.82
N PHE A 110 -19.07 -15.70 -36.19
CA PHE A 110 -19.93 -15.23 -37.26
C PHE A 110 -19.18 -14.90 -38.57
N GLY A 111 -17.87 -15.13 -38.62
CA GLY A 111 -17.04 -14.87 -39.80
C GLY A 111 -16.33 -16.13 -40.32
N ASP A 112 -16.19 -16.22 -41.65
CA ASP A 112 -15.43 -17.28 -42.34
C ASP A 112 -13.94 -16.91 -42.56
N ASP A 113 -13.45 -15.87 -41.88
CA ASP A 113 -12.05 -15.47 -41.97
C ASP A 113 -11.15 -16.38 -41.12
N GLU A 114 -10.47 -17.30 -41.80
CA GLU A 114 -9.50 -18.23 -41.21
C GLU A 114 -8.28 -17.51 -40.58
N SER A 115 -7.89 -16.35 -41.10
CA SER A 115 -6.80 -15.55 -40.52
C SER A 115 -7.20 -14.96 -39.18
N LEU A 116 -8.45 -14.46 -39.09
CA LEU A 116 -9.01 -13.96 -37.84
C LEU A 116 -9.14 -15.08 -36.79
N ARG A 117 -9.54 -16.29 -37.19
CA ARG A 117 -9.60 -17.46 -36.28
C ARG A 117 -8.23 -17.81 -35.71
N LYS A 118 -7.20 -17.85 -36.56
CA LYS A 118 -5.81 -18.11 -36.14
C LYS A 118 -5.27 -17.03 -35.21
N PHE A 119 -5.56 -15.76 -35.50
CA PHE A 119 -5.20 -14.65 -34.61
C PHE A 119 -5.83 -14.82 -33.24
N VAL A 120 -7.15 -15.05 -33.15
CA VAL A 120 -7.84 -15.19 -31.87
C VAL A 120 -7.34 -16.39 -31.06
N HIS A 121 -7.06 -17.53 -31.69
CA HIS A 121 -6.46 -18.67 -31.00
C HIS A 121 -5.04 -18.39 -30.50
N SER A 122 -4.23 -17.65 -31.25
CA SER A 122 -2.91 -17.22 -30.78
C SER A 122 -3.03 -16.18 -29.66
N PHE A 123 -3.97 -15.25 -29.76
CA PHE A 123 -4.20 -14.20 -28.79
C PHE A 123 -4.69 -14.75 -27.45
N ASP A 124 -5.67 -15.66 -27.46
CA ASP A 124 -6.18 -16.34 -26.25
C ASP A 124 -5.09 -17.17 -25.57
N ARG A 125 -4.31 -17.94 -26.35
CA ARG A 125 -3.16 -18.69 -25.82
C ARG A 125 -2.12 -17.77 -25.20
N ASN A 126 -1.79 -16.68 -25.87
CA ASN A 126 -0.84 -15.70 -25.39
C ASN A 126 -1.37 -14.98 -24.14
N LEU A 127 -2.66 -14.63 -24.09
CA LEU A 127 -3.31 -14.06 -22.90
C LEU A 127 -3.12 -14.96 -21.68
N GLN A 128 -3.41 -16.25 -21.83
CA GLN A 128 -3.27 -17.26 -20.78
C GLN A 128 -1.81 -17.51 -20.37
N SER A 129 -0.85 -17.37 -21.28
CA SER A 129 0.57 -17.61 -21.03
C SER A 129 1.40 -16.35 -20.74
N SER A 130 0.80 -15.16 -20.81
CA SER A 130 1.55 -13.90 -20.79
C SER A 130 1.67 -13.28 -19.40
N ARG A 131 2.62 -12.36 -19.32
CA ARG A 131 2.76 -11.41 -18.20
C ARG A 131 1.55 -10.48 -18.00
N ILE A 132 0.51 -10.57 -18.84
CA ILE A 132 -0.72 -9.77 -18.69
C ILE A 132 -1.35 -10.02 -17.32
N THR A 133 -1.29 -11.24 -16.78
CA THR A 133 -1.73 -11.54 -15.41
C THR A 133 -1.00 -10.70 -14.37
N HIS A 134 0.29 -10.45 -14.56
CA HIS A 134 1.09 -9.61 -13.67
C HIS A 134 0.73 -8.12 -13.79
N SER A 135 0.47 -7.63 -15.01
CA SER A 135 -0.04 -6.27 -15.21
C SER A 135 -1.43 -6.09 -14.61
N PHE A 136 -2.29 -7.12 -14.66
CA PHE A 136 -3.57 -7.10 -13.96
C PHE A 136 -3.42 -7.04 -12.44
N GLN A 137 -2.43 -7.74 -11.86
CA GLN A 137 -2.16 -7.63 -10.43
C GLN A 137 -1.83 -6.18 -10.01
N GLN A 138 -1.08 -5.44 -10.84
CA GLN A 138 -0.81 -4.02 -10.59
C GLN A 138 -2.09 -3.16 -10.66
N LEU A 139 -3.03 -3.48 -11.57
CA LEU A 139 -4.32 -2.80 -11.65
C LEU A 139 -5.26 -3.14 -10.49
N LEU A 140 -5.11 -4.33 -9.90
CA LEU A 140 -5.92 -4.78 -8.76
C LEU A 140 -5.38 -4.29 -7.42
N GLU A 141 -4.10 -3.91 -7.33
CA GLU A 141 -3.48 -3.44 -6.09
C GLU A 141 -4.25 -2.30 -5.40
N PRO A 142 -4.66 -1.20 -6.08
CA PRO A 142 -5.47 -0.17 -5.45
C PRO A 142 -6.77 -0.72 -4.84
N ILE A 143 -7.45 -1.62 -5.54
CA ILE A 143 -8.71 -2.22 -5.10
C ILE A 143 -8.48 -3.09 -3.85
N GLN A 144 -7.37 -3.83 -3.80
CA GLN A 144 -6.98 -4.61 -2.63
C GLN A 144 -6.73 -3.70 -1.43
N LEU A 145 -5.97 -2.62 -1.61
CA LEU A 145 -5.71 -1.64 -0.55
C LEU A 145 -7.02 -1.02 -0.03
N ALA A 146 -7.95 -0.68 -0.93
CA ALA A 146 -9.26 -0.15 -0.58
C ALA A 146 -10.09 -1.12 0.26
N ARG A 147 -10.01 -2.43 0.00
CA ARG A 147 -10.65 -3.46 0.83
C ARG A 147 -10.15 -3.44 2.28
N HIS A 148 -8.89 -3.05 2.51
CA HIS A 148 -8.30 -2.89 3.84
C HIS A 148 -8.48 -1.47 4.42
N GLY A 149 -9.36 -0.65 3.83
CA GLY A 149 -9.69 0.69 4.31
C GLY A 149 -8.65 1.77 3.98
N ILE A 150 -7.77 1.52 3.00
CA ILE A 150 -6.83 2.52 2.48
C ILE A 150 -7.51 3.28 1.33
N PRO A 151 -7.73 4.60 1.44
CA PRO A 151 -8.44 5.36 0.41
C PRO A 151 -7.70 5.36 -0.93
N LEU A 152 -8.44 5.11 -2.02
CA LEU A 152 -7.86 5.06 -3.38
C LEU A 152 -7.23 6.39 -3.79
N GLU A 153 -7.85 7.51 -3.43
CA GLU A 153 -7.36 8.86 -3.74
C GLU A 153 -6.04 9.16 -3.03
N GLU A 154 -5.91 8.74 -1.76
CA GLU A 154 -4.67 8.89 -1.00
C GLU A 154 -3.57 7.99 -1.57
N TYR A 155 -3.89 6.75 -1.94
CA TYR A 155 -2.90 5.87 -2.56
C TYR A 155 -2.45 6.38 -3.93
N ALA A 156 -3.37 6.88 -4.77
CA ALA A 156 -3.01 7.49 -6.05
C ALA A 156 -2.08 8.69 -5.86
N ARG A 157 -2.42 9.60 -4.92
CA ARG A 157 -1.54 10.72 -4.57
C ARG A 157 -0.20 10.24 -4.04
N PHE A 158 -0.17 9.18 -3.24
CA PHE A 158 1.08 8.59 -2.76
C PHE A 158 1.97 8.15 -3.91
N GLN A 159 1.42 7.43 -4.89
CA GLN A 159 2.15 7.02 -6.09
C GLN A 159 2.64 8.21 -6.94
N GLU A 160 1.93 9.33 -6.96
CA GLU A 160 2.33 10.54 -7.69
C GLU A 160 3.53 11.24 -7.05
N VAL A 161 3.61 11.25 -5.71
CA VAL A 161 4.67 11.98 -4.99
C VAL A 161 5.91 11.13 -4.70
N THR A 162 5.78 9.80 -4.67
CA THR A 162 6.89 8.88 -4.38
C THR A 162 7.61 8.40 -5.65
N PRO A 163 8.87 7.94 -5.54
CA PRO A 163 9.55 7.37 -6.69
C PRO A 163 9.00 5.97 -7.01
N GLY A 164 9.14 5.55 -8.26
CA GLY A 164 8.79 4.19 -8.65
C GLY A 164 9.71 3.18 -7.97
N LEU A 165 9.14 2.07 -7.49
CA LEU A 165 9.88 0.98 -6.88
C LEU A 165 9.78 -0.29 -7.73
N ILE A 166 10.90 -0.99 -7.95
CA ILE A 166 10.94 -2.23 -8.73
C ILE A 166 11.45 -3.38 -7.86
N TRP A 167 10.62 -4.39 -7.70
CA TRP A 167 10.99 -5.63 -7.04
C TRP A 167 11.71 -6.57 -8.01
N THR A 168 12.95 -6.93 -7.67
CA THR A 168 13.71 -7.95 -8.40
C THR A 168 13.61 -9.31 -7.70
N ILE A 169 13.63 -10.38 -8.48
CA ILE A 169 13.58 -11.75 -7.95
C ILE A 169 14.84 -11.96 -7.11
N ASN A 170 14.66 -12.31 -5.82
CA ASN A 170 15.69 -12.51 -4.78
C ASN A 170 16.23 -11.25 -4.11
N SER A 171 15.76 -10.05 -4.44
CA SER A 171 16.13 -8.89 -3.62
C SER A 171 15.25 -8.83 -2.37
N GLU A 172 15.89 -8.58 -1.24
CA GLU A 172 15.17 -8.31 0.00
C GLU A 172 14.46 -6.95 -0.10
N GLU A 173 15.06 -5.95 -0.77
CA GLU A 173 14.53 -4.60 -0.90
C GLU A 173 14.29 -4.21 -2.37
N PRO A 174 13.30 -3.35 -2.66
CA PRO A 174 13.05 -2.93 -4.03
C PRO A 174 14.08 -1.89 -4.49
N ASP A 175 14.41 -1.92 -5.78
CA ASP A 175 15.23 -0.91 -6.41
C ASP A 175 14.45 0.40 -6.57
N VAL A 176 15.06 1.52 -6.20
CA VAL A 176 14.45 2.86 -6.28
C VAL A 176 14.72 3.49 -7.64
N HIS A 177 13.66 3.76 -8.40
CA HIS A 177 13.72 4.44 -9.69
C HIS A 177 13.19 5.87 -9.59
N LYS A 178 14.12 6.82 -9.46
CA LYS A 178 13.81 8.26 -9.41
C LYS A 178 13.66 8.84 -10.82
N PRO A 179 12.56 9.54 -11.14
CA PRO A 179 12.48 10.36 -12.35
C PRO A 179 13.58 11.43 -12.37
N ARG A 180 14.04 11.83 -13.57
CA ARG A 180 15.18 12.75 -13.76
C ARG A 180 14.98 14.11 -13.06
N ASP A 181 13.74 14.58 -12.96
CA ASP A 181 13.37 15.87 -12.40
C ASP A 181 12.50 15.74 -11.13
N TRP A 182 12.64 14.60 -10.43
CA TRP A 182 11.87 14.35 -9.20
C TRP A 182 12.47 15.11 -8.01
N ALA A 183 11.73 16.12 -7.54
CA ALA A 183 12.10 16.98 -6.44
C ALA A 183 10.90 17.17 -5.50
N PRO A 184 10.68 16.24 -4.54
CA PRO A 184 9.52 16.32 -3.65
C PRO A 184 9.60 17.54 -2.74
N THR A 185 8.44 18.16 -2.50
CA THR A 185 8.32 19.29 -1.57
C THR A 185 8.22 18.80 -0.12
N GLN A 186 8.30 19.73 0.83
CA GLN A 186 8.01 19.42 2.24
C GLN A 186 6.62 18.81 2.42
N SER A 187 5.61 19.33 1.72
CA SER A 187 4.24 18.81 1.81
C SER A 187 4.13 17.40 1.26
N ASP A 188 4.91 17.06 0.24
CA ASP A 188 4.93 15.72 -0.36
C ASP A 188 5.57 14.71 0.60
N ALA A 189 6.69 15.08 1.21
CA ALA A 189 7.39 14.23 2.16
C ALA A 189 6.55 13.94 3.42
N ILE A 190 5.90 14.97 4.00
CA ILE A 190 4.99 14.79 5.14
C ILE A 190 3.83 13.87 4.77
N PHE A 191 3.19 14.14 3.63
CA PHE A 191 2.09 13.31 3.15
C PHE A 191 2.50 11.86 2.92
N ALA A 192 3.65 11.61 2.29
CA ALA A 192 4.14 10.26 2.04
C ALA A 192 4.40 9.49 3.34
N PHE A 193 5.03 10.15 4.33
CA PHE A 193 5.26 9.58 5.65
C PHE A 193 3.94 9.24 6.38
N ASP A 194 3.01 10.19 6.44
CA ASP A 194 1.72 10.02 7.11
C ASP A 194 0.89 8.91 6.45
N PHE A 195 0.90 8.85 5.12
CA PHE A 195 0.26 7.79 4.35
C PHE A 195 0.84 6.42 4.69
N ALA A 196 2.17 6.28 4.63
CA ALA A 196 2.85 5.00 4.89
C ALA A 196 2.55 4.50 6.32
N CYS A 197 2.66 5.37 7.33
CA CYS A 197 2.28 5.06 8.71
C CYS A 197 0.82 4.59 8.82
N SER A 198 -0.11 5.38 8.30
CA SER A 198 -1.55 5.13 8.41
C SER A 198 -1.98 3.86 7.68
N ALA A 199 -1.43 3.63 6.49
CA ALA A 199 -1.72 2.45 5.68
C ALA A 199 -1.19 1.18 6.34
N LEU A 200 0.05 1.18 6.83
CA LEU A 200 0.64 0.02 7.51
C LEU A 200 -0.08 -0.30 8.82
N LEU A 201 -0.52 0.69 9.59
CA LEU A 201 -1.34 0.47 10.79
C LEU A 201 -2.69 -0.19 10.45
N LYS A 202 -3.36 0.23 9.37
CA LYS A 202 -4.60 -0.40 8.90
C LYS A 202 -4.38 -1.85 8.50
N LEU A 203 -3.31 -2.12 7.75
CA LEU A 203 -2.93 -3.49 7.35
C LEU A 203 -2.61 -4.37 8.57
N GLN A 204 -1.88 -3.84 9.57
CA GLN A 204 -1.59 -4.56 10.80
C GLN A 204 -2.84 -4.89 11.62
N ARG A 205 -3.80 -3.96 11.67
CA ARG A 205 -5.08 -4.19 12.35
C ARG A 205 -5.85 -5.32 11.67
N ASP A 206 -6.00 -5.24 10.35
CA ASP A 206 -6.70 -6.25 9.56
C ASP A 206 -6.06 -7.64 9.69
N ALA A 207 -4.73 -7.71 9.64
CA ALA A 207 -4.01 -8.97 9.88
C ALA A 207 -4.23 -9.54 11.30
N GLY A 208 -4.34 -8.67 12.31
CA GLY A 208 -4.63 -9.06 13.69
C GLY A 208 -6.04 -9.64 13.84
N ASP A 209 -7.03 -8.98 13.28
CA ASP A 209 -8.43 -9.38 13.35
C ASP A 209 -8.66 -10.74 12.65
N ASN A 210 -8.02 -10.97 11.50
CA ASN A 210 -8.09 -12.25 10.77
C ASN A 210 -7.32 -13.38 11.49
N GLY A 211 -6.29 -13.05 12.28
CA GLY A 211 -5.55 -14.01 13.10
C GLY A 211 -6.37 -14.58 14.27
N HIS A 212 -7.35 -13.82 14.78
CA HIS A 212 -8.18 -14.23 15.92
C HIS A 212 -9.43 -15.03 15.56
N GLN A 213 -9.79 -15.14 14.27
CA GLN A 213 -10.91 -15.99 13.82
C GLN A 213 -10.56 -17.48 13.68
N LYS A 214 -9.40 -17.92 14.18
CA LYS A 214 -8.99 -19.33 14.21
C LYS A 214 -8.91 -19.87 15.62
N ILE A 215 -10.05 -20.02 16.30
CA ILE A 215 -10.27 -21.04 17.33
C ILE A 215 -11.70 -21.55 17.20
#